data_AF-A0AAE0TN35-F1
#
_entry.id   AF-A0AAE0TN35-F1
#
_cell.length_a   1.000
_cell.length_b   1.000
_cell.length_c   1.000
_cell.angle_alpha   90.00
_cell.angle_beta   90.00
_cell.angle_gamma   90.00
#
_symmetry.space_group_name_H-M   'P 1'
#
loop_
_entity.id
_entity.type
_entity.pdbx_description
1 polymer ?
#
loop_
_entity_poly.entity_id
_entity_poly.type
_entity_poly.pdbx_seq_one_letter_code
_entity_poly.pdbx_strand_id
1 'polypeptide(L)'
;MYSILAIAALLSTAQAATYSGVATFNDYAAQSNTVCGPKSGVSGTYGVALGDLSPNIWSGSKCSGSINSSKCNGQLPVSGYSGPACPTTTCGECFRVCNKGGYGGAFIGGVGNCVIANVIDVCPSESAYNFCKTDVPAAERCGTSSTNSIDLDESAYSALTGESFGSGPNLLVSITPSSC
;
A
#
# COMPACT_ATOMS: atom_id res chain seq x y z
N MET A 1 -13.69 58.06 -7.40
CA MET A 1 -13.62 56.73 -8.05
C MET A 1 -12.37 56.05 -7.51
N TYR A 2 -12.52 55.02 -6.67
CA TYR A 2 -11.39 54.25 -6.16
C TYR A 2 -11.40 52.88 -6.82
N SER A 3 -10.35 52.62 -7.59
CA SER A 3 -10.10 51.34 -8.25
C SER A 3 -9.88 50.24 -7.22
N ILE A 4 -10.68 49.18 -7.30
CA ILE A 4 -10.48 47.94 -6.55
C ILE A 4 -9.45 47.12 -7.33
N LEU A 5 -8.23 46.98 -6.79
CA LEU A 5 -7.26 46.01 -7.28
C LEU A 5 -7.70 44.61 -6.83
N ALA A 6 -8.14 43.78 -7.77
CA ALA A 6 -8.36 42.36 -7.52
C ALA A 6 -7.02 41.63 -7.62
N ILE A 7 -6.49 41.14 -6.49
CA ILE A 7 -5.34 40.24 -6.45
C ILE A 7 -5.88 38.81 -6.68
N ALA A 8 -5.71 38.29 -7.89
CA ALA A 8 -5.95 36.88 -8.18
C ALA A 8 -4.78 36.05 -7.61
N ALA A 9 -5.01 35.36 -6.49
CA ALA A 9 -4.07 34.36 -6.00
C ALA A 9 -4.13 33.13 -6.91
N LEU A 10 -3.09 32.88 -7.69
CA LEU A 10 -2.89 31.60 -8.36
C LEU A 10 -2.53 30.55 -7.31
N LEU A 11 -3.49 29.72 -6.90
CA LEU A 11 -3.18 28.47 -6.20
C LEU A 11 -2.60 27.48 -7.22
N SER A 12 -1.29 27.24 -7.15
CA SER A 12 -0.70 26.09 -7.82
C SER A 12 -1.12 24.83 -7.07
N THR A 13 -2.08 24.08 -7.60
CA THR A 13 -2.36 22.71 -7.14
C THR A 13 -1.20 21.83 -7.60
N ALA A 14 -0.19 21.66 -6.75
CA ALA A 14 0.83 20.66 -6.96
C ALA A 14 0.14 19.30 -7.11
N GLN A 15 0.12 18.76 -8.33
CA GLN A 15 -0.47 17.46 -8.58
C GLN A 15 0.36 16.43 -7.81
N ALA A 16 -0.29 15.70 -6.91
CA ALA A 16 0.39 14.65 -6.16
C ALA A 16 1.03 13.65 -7.14
N ALA A 17 2.30 13.34 -6.93
CA ALA A 17 3.02 12.40 -7.76
C ALA A 17 2.29 11.05 -7.77
N THR A 18 2.15 10.46 -8.94
CA THR A 18 1.50 9.17 -9.13
C THR A 18 2.54 8.15 -9.54
N TYR A 19 2.62 7.07 -8.78
CA TYR A 19 3.63 6.03 -8.95
C TYR A 19 3.01 4.77 -9.51
N SER A 20 3.78 4.00 -10.28
CA SER A 20 3.35 2.65 -10.71
C SER A 20 3.72 1.62 -9.66
N GLY A 21 2.94 0.56 -9.55
CA GLY A 21 3.23 -0.55 -8.65
C GLY A 21 2.46 -1.81 -8.98
N VAL A 22 2.65 -2.81 -8.13
CA VAL A 22 1.94 -4.09 -8.17
C VAL A 22 1.13 -4.22 -6.89
N ALA A 23 -0.13 -4.61 -7.03
CA ALA A 23 -1.01 -4.95 -5.92
C ALA A 23 -1.21 -6.46 -5.86
N THR A 24 -0.88 -7.03 -4.71
CA THR A 24 -1.30 -8.35 -4.26
C THR A 24 -2.46 -8.20 -3.28
N PHE A 25 -3.03 -9.32 -2.86
CA PHE A 25 -4.21 -9.34 -2.00
C PHE A 25 -4.11 -10.40 -0.92
N ASN A 26 -4.60 -10.07 0.26
CA ASN A 26 -4.54 -10.93 1.44
C ASN A 26 -5.77 -10.73 2.34
N ASP A 27 -6.20 -11.80 3.01
CA ASP A 27 -7.22 -11.75 4.05
C ASP A 27 -6.61 -11.22 5.36
N TYR A 28 -6.68 -9.91 5.58
CA TYR A 28 -6.23 -9.32 6.85
C TYR A 28 -7.20 -9.61 7.99
N ALA A 29 -8.47 -9.92 7.71
CA ALA A 29 -9.45 -10.26 8.74
C ALA A 29 -9.08 -11.57 9.46
N ALA A 30 -8.48 -12.52 8.74
CA ALA A 30 -7.97 -13.78 9.28
C ALA A 30 -6.66 -13.65 10.10
N GLN A 31 -5.92 -12.54 9.98
CA GLN A 31 -4.69 -12.35 10.75
C GLN A 31 -4.99 -12.03 12.21
N SER A 32 -4.03 -12.18 13.12
CA SER A 32 -4.21 -11.84 14.54
C SER A 32 -4.13 -10.32 14.79
N ASN A 33 -3.19 -9.63 14.15
CA ASN A 33 -2.81 -8.24 14.38
C ASN A 33 -2.09 -7.71 13.12
N THR A 34 -1.91 -6.39 13.03
CA THR A 34 -1.06 -5.72 12.04
C THR A 34 -0.17 -4.69 12.74
N VAL A 35 0.89 -4.21 12.10
CA VAL A 35 1.90 -3.37 12.77
C VAL A 35 1.46 -1.91 13.01
N CYS A 36 0.54 -1.38 12.21
CA CYS A 36 0.20 0.06 12.21
C CYS A 36 -1.21 0.41 12.73
N GLY A 37 -2.16 -0.53 12.84
CA GLY A 37 -3.54 -0.14 13.16
C GLY A 37 -4.61 -1.23 13.00
N PRO A 38 -5.90 -0.86 12.85
CA PRO A 38 -6.97 -1.82 12.64
C PRO A 38 -6.90 -2.45 11.24
N LYS A 39 -7.20 -3.76 11.14
CA LYS A 39 -7.14 -4.56 9.90
C LYS A 39 -8.00 -4.03 8.75
N SER A 40 -9.11 -3.37 9.07
CA SER A 40 -10.01 -2.78 8.07
C SER A 40 -9.50 -1.46 7.49
N GLY A 41 -8.40 -0.91 8.02
CA GLY A 41 -8.10 0.51 7.85
C GLY A 41 -9.09 1.39 8.62
N VAL A 42 -9.14 2.67 8.26
CA VAL A 42 -10.13 3.63 8.76
C VAL A 42 -11.41 3.60 7.93
N SER A 43 -12.50 4.19 8.44
CA SER A 43 -13.82 4.18 7.78
C SER A 43 -13.74 4.64 6.32
N GLY A 44 -14.25 3.81 5.40
CA GLY A 44 -14.27 4.12 3.96
C GLY A 44 -12.97 3.78 3.21
N THR A 45 -12.00 3.16 3.88
CA THR A 45 -10.73 2.72 3.28
C THR A 45 -10.61 1.20 3.32
N TYR A 46 -9.61 0.69 2.60
CA TYR A 46 -9.17 -0.71 2.68
C TYR A 46 -7.82 -0.77 3.37
N GLY A 47 -7.59 -1.80 4.18
CA GLY A 47 -6.27 -2.08 4.74
C GLY A 47 -5.24 -2.36 3.66
N VAL A 48 -4.02 -1.83 3.82
CA VAL A 48 -2.88 -2.16 2.97
C VAL A 48 -1.59 -2.35 3.76
N ALA A 49 -0.78 -3.31 3.34
CA ALA A 49 0.64 -3.40 3.69
C ALA A 49 1.51 -2.84 2.57
N LEU A 50 2.51 -2.04 2.93
CA LEU A 50 3.50 -1.56 1.97
C LEU A 50 4.72 -2.46 1.94
N GLY A 51 5.23 -2.77 0.74
CA GLY A 51 6.51 -3.45 0.59
C GLY A 51 7.65 -2.53 1.04
N ASP A 52 8.50 -3.01 1.95
CA ASP A 52 9.59 -2.23 2.57
C ASP A 52 10.76 -1.87 1.62
N LEU A 53 10.66 -2.28 0.36
CA LEU A 53 11.57 -1.91 -0.74
C LEU A 53 10.96 -0.93 -1.74
N SER A 54 9.70 -0.52 -1.54
CA SER A 54 9.01 0.38 -2.46
C SER A 54 9.68 1.76 -2.48
N PRO A 55 10.31 2.18 -3.60
CA PRO A 55 11.20 3.34 -3.60
C PRO A 55 10.50 4.69 -3.37
N ASN A 56 9.19 4.77 -3.63
CA ASN A 56 8.46 6.04 -3.63
C ASN A 56 7.39 6.16 -2.53
N ILE A 57 6.92 5.04 -2.01
CA ILE A 57 5.80 4.99 -1.06
C ILE A 57 6.22 4.48 0.32
N TRP A 58 7.47 4.08 0.49
CA TRP A 58 8.01 3.61 1.77
C TRP A 58 9.13 4.55 2.26
N SER A 59 9.04 4.97 3.52
CA SER A 59 10.05 5.84 4.17
C SER A 59 10.76 5.19 5.38
N GLY A 60 10.62 3.87 5.57
CA GLY A 60 11.19 3.13 6.69
C GLY A 60 12.50 2.38 6.40
N SER A 61 13.04 1.73 7.43
CA SER A 61 14.23 0.87 7.32
C SER A 61 13.95 -0.33 6.41
N LYS A 62 14.69 -0.45 5.31
CA LYS A 62 14.60 -1.57 4.36
C LYS A 62 15.08 -2.86 5.01
N CYS A 63 14.36 -3.96 4.82
CA CYS A 63 14.78 -5.37 5.02
C CYS A 63 15.12 -5.80 6.46
N SER A 64 15.83 -4.98 7.23
CA SER A 64 16.44 -5.39 8.50
C SER A 64 15.61 -5.01 9.72
N GLY A 65 14.91 -3.86 9.70
CA GLY A 65 13.89 -3.52 10.69
C GLY A 65 12.72 -4.49 10.65
N SER A 66 12.38 -4.97 9.44
CA SER A 66 11.21 -5.80 9.17
C SER A 66 11.38 -7.30 9.43
N ILE A 67 12.54 -7.72 9.97
CA ILE A 67 12.82 -9.06 10.54
C ILE A 67 13.06 -8.98 12.05
N ASN A 68 13.71 -7.89 12.49
CA ASN A 68 14.21 -7.77 13.84
C ASN A 68 13.79 -6.43 14.43
N SER A 69 12.86 -6.50 15.39
CA SER A 69 12.33 -5.32 16.06
C SER A 69 13.40 -4.49 16.80
N SER A 70 14.54 -5.08 17.16
CA SER A 70 15.66 -4.33 17.74
C SER A 70 16.33 -3.36 16.76
N LYS A 71 16.06 -3.52 15.46
CA LYS A 71 16.51 -2.61 14.39
C LYS A 71 15.48 -1.54 14.04
N CYS A 72 14.35 -1.47 14.74
CA CYS A 72 13.31 -0.46 14.53
C CYS A 72 13.65 0.95 15.06
N ASN A 73 14.92 1.25 15.35
CA ASN A 73 15.37 2.57 15.82
C ASN A 73 14.50 3.17 16.94
N GLY A 74 14.07 2.35 17.91
CA GLY A 74 13.22 2.77 19.03
C GLY A 74 11.71 2.83 18.74
N GLN A 75 11.27 2.50 17.52
CA GLN A 75 9.85 2.30 17.22
C GLN A 75 9.38 0.98 17.81
N LEU A 76 8.31 1.03 18.60
CA LEU A 76 7.69 -0.15 19.21
C LEU A 76 6.42 -0.50 18.45
N PRO A 77 6.22 -1.76 18.04
CA PRO A 77 4.99 -2.20 17.41
C PRO A 77 3.78 -1.93 18.31
N VAL A 78 2.58 -1.89 17.71
CA VAL A 78 1.34 -1.79 18.48
C VAL A 78 1.27 -2.92 19.53
N SER A 79 0.71 -2.62 20.69
CA SER A 79 0.64 -3.57 21.81
C SER A 79 0.03 -4.90 21.37
N GLY A 80 0.71 -6.02 21.69
CA GLY A 80 0.27 -7.36 21.32
C GLY A 80 0.61 -7.79 19.89
N TYR A 81 1.29 -6.95 19.10
CA TYR A 81 1.88 -7.38 17.83
C TYR A 81 3.11 -8.26 18.06
N SER A 82 3.10 -9.44 17.45
CA SER A 82 4.20 -10.41 17.45
C SER A 82 4.55 -10.72 16.01
N GLY A 83 5.24 -9.78 15.38
CA GLY A 83 5.67 -9.93 14.01
C GLY A 83 6.95 -9.17 13.75
N PRO A 84 7.54 -9.40 12.58
CA PRO A 84 8.90 -8.97 12.34
C PRO A 84 8.97 -7.49 11.90
N ALA A 85 7.84 -6.82 11.63
CA ALA A 85 7.78 -5.46 11.12
C ALA A 85 7.96 -4.35 12.19
N CYS A 86 8.56 -3.24 11.78
CA CYS A 86 8.56 -1.98 12.54
C CYS A 86 7.35 -1.13 12.16
N PRO A 87 6.69 -0.45 13.12
CA PRO A 87 5.78 0.62 12.77
C PRO A 87 6.55 1.83 12.26
N THR A 88 6.23 2.31 11.07
CA THR A 88 7.00 3.33 10.36
C THR A 88 6.24 4.63 10.20
N THR A 89 6.92 5.65 9.67
CA THR A 89 6.34 6.97 9.35
C THR A 89 5.19 6.91 8.37
N THR A 90 5.07 5.85 7.56
CA THR A 90 3.97 5.67 6.62
C THR A 90 2.73 5.03 7.24
N CYS A 91 2.79 4.55 8.49
CA CYS A 91 1.62 4.00 9.18
C CYS A 91 0.49 5.04 9.25
N GLY A 92 -0.72 4.64 8.87
CA GLY A 92 -1.90 5.51 8.87
C GLY A 92 -2.00 6.46 7.66
N GLU A 93 -1.00 6.51 6.79
CA GLU A 93 -1.13 7.25 5.52
C GLU A 93 -2.14 6.57 4.59
N CYS A 94 -2.68 7.33 3.65
CA CYS A 94 -3.62 6.82 2.65
C CYS A 94 -3.14 7.06 1.22
N PHE A 95 -3.47 6.11 0.36
CA PHE A 95 -3.20 6.18 -1.07
C PHE A 95 -4.47 5.91 -1.86
N ARG A 96 -4.69 6.70 -2.91
CA ARG A 96 -5.62 6.33 -3.97
C ARG A 96 -4.91 5.33 -4.87
N VAL A 97 -5.43 4.10 -4.89
CA VAL A 97 -4.91 3.00 -5.69
C VAL A 97 -5.88 2.74 -6.82
N CYS A 98 -5.41 2.77 -8.07
CA CYS A 98 -6.24 2.50 -9.23
C CYS A 98 -5.73 1.31 -10.03
N ASN A 99 -6.64 0.44 -10.45
CA ASN A 99 -6.37 -0.69 -11.33
C ASN A 99 -5.89 -0.21 -12.71
N LYS A 100 -4.76 -0.73 -13.17
CA LYS A 100 -4.16 -0.47 -14.50
C LYS A 100 -4.11 -1.70 -15.40
N GLY A 101 -4.59 -2.85 -14.94
CA GLY A 101 -4.64 -4.11 -15.67
C GLY A 101 -4.11 -5.27 -14.85
N GLY A 102 -4.24 -6.48 -15.41
CA GLY A 102 -3.74 -7.68 -14.78
C GLY A 102 -2.22 -7.75 -14.85
N TYR A 103 -1.61 -8.19 -13.76
CA TYR A 103 -0.19 -8.41 -13.69
C TYR A 103 0.28 -9.41 -14.75
N GLY A 104 1.45 -9.18 -15.33
CA GLY A 104 1.96 -10.01 -16.44
C GLY A 104 1.16 -9.90 -17.76
N GLY A 105 0.28 -8.90 -17.89
CA GLY A 105 -0.56 -8.73 -19.08
C GLY A 105 -1.82 -9.59 -19.08
N ALA A 106 -2.19 -10.19 -17.94
CA ALA A 106 -3.43 -10.91 -17.79
C ALA A 106 -4.66 -10.00 -18.03
N PHE A 107 -5.70 -10.57 -18.62
CA PHE A 107 -6.98 -9.88 -18.75
C PHE A 107 -7.66 -9.79 -17.39
N ILE A 108 -8.17 -8.61 -17.04
CA ILE A 108 -8.95 -8.39 -15.82
C ILE A 108 -9.94 -7.24 -16.04
N GLY A 109 -11.11 -7.32 -15.42
CA GLY A 109 -12.09 -6.22 -15.40
C GLY A 109 -11.61 -5.00 -14.58
N GLY A 110 -12.42 -3.94 -14.60
CA GLY A 110 -12.29 -2.81 -13.68
C GLY A 110 -11.09 -1.88 -13.89
N VAL A 111 -10.39 -1.95 -15.03
CA VAL A 111 -9.31 -0.99 -15.34
C VAL A 111 -9.83 0.44 -15.23
N GLY A 112 -9.17 1.26 -14.42
CA GLY A 112 -9.58 2.63 -14.10
C GLY A 112 -10.35 2.78 -12.79
N ASN A 113 -10.90 1.71 -12.22
CA ASN A 113 -11.50 1.73 -10.89
C ASN A 113 -10.42 1.99 -9.85
N CYS A 114 -10.80 2.67 -8.77
CA CYS A 114 -9.89 3.04 -7.70
C CYS A 114 -10.51 2.83 -6.33
N VAL A 115 -9.65 2.60 -5.34
CA VAL A 115 -9.98 2.55 -3.92
C VAL A 115 -9.06 3.49 -3.14
N ILE A 116 -9.46 3.84 -1.92
CA ILE A 116 -8.57 4.46 -0.94
C ILE A 116 -8.06 3.37 -0.01
N ALA A 117 -6.74 3.26 0.10
CA ALA A 117 -6.06 2.26 0.90
C ALA A 117 -5.32 2.94 2.05
N ASN A 118 -5.54 2.48 3.28
CA ASN A 118 -4.91 2.96 4.50
C ASN A 118 -3.80 2.01 4.96
N VAL A 119 -2.60 2.54 5.20
CA VAL A 119 -1.43 1.74 5.59
C VAL A 119 -1.60 1.23 7.01
N ILE A 120 -1.87 -0.07 7.13
CA ILE A 120 -2.13 -0.77 8.39
C ILE A 120 -1.04 -1.77 8.73
N ASP A 121 -0.21 -2.13 7.76
CA ASP A 121 0.85 -3.11 7.95
C ASP A 121 2.04 -2.87 7.02
N VAL A 122 3.03 -3.75 7.13
CA VAL A 122 4.24 -3.75 6.31
C VAL A 122 4.47 -5.14 5.76
N CYS A 123 4.85 -5.21 4.48
CA CYS A 123 5.25 -6.44 3.82
C CYS A 123 6.79 -6.55 3.81
N PRO A 124 7.40 -7.27 4.76
CA PRO A 124 8.85 -7.39 4.92
C PRO A 124 9.52 -8.26 3.84
N SER A 125 10.36 -7.68 2.98
CA SER A 125 11.00 -8.42 1.88
C SER A 125 11.80 -9.66 2.29
N GLU A 126 12.42 -9.70 3.47
CA GLU A 126 13.29 -10.82 3.88
C GLU A 126 12.62 -11.81 4.86
N SER A 127 11.35 -11.60 5.24
CA SER A 127 10.64 -12.51 6.16
C SER A 127 10.19 -13.79 5.47
N ALA A 128 10.33 -14.93 6.16
CA ALA A 128 9.74 -16.20 5.75
C ALA A 128 8.20 -16.22 5.87
N TYR A 129 7.63 -15.32 6.67
CA TYR A 129 6.18 -15.15 6.85
C TYR A 129 5.56 -14.19 5.81
N ASN A 130 6.14 -14.15 4.60
CA ASN A 130 5.76 -13.22 3.54
C ASN A 130 4.40 -13.59 2.91
N PHE A 131 3.31 -13.39 3.66
CA PHE A 131 1.93 -13.66 3.21
C PHE A 131 1.52 -12.83 2.01
N CYS A 132 2.05 -11.61 1.91
CA CYS A 132 1.78 -10.70 0.81
C CYS A 132 2.18 -11.24 -0.57
N LYS A 133 2.88 -12.39 -0.66
CA LYS A 133 3.70 -12.76 -1.81
C LYS A 133 3.75 -14.25 -2.15
N THR A 134 2.73 -15.04 -1.87
CA THR A 134 2.74 -16.47 -2.26
C THR A 134 2.78 -16.69 -3.79
N ASP A 135 2.20 -15.77 -4.58
CA ASP A 135 1.92 -15.99 -6.02
C ASP A 135 2.62 -15.02 -7.00
N VAL A 136 3.62 -14.26 -6.53
CA VAL A 136 4.49 -13.40 -7.36
C VAL A 136 5.89 -14.03 -7.44
N PRO A 137 6.68 -13.99 -8.53
CA PRO A 137 8.08 -14.46 -8.51
C PRO A 137 8.94 -13.79 -7.43
N ALA A 138 9.85 -14.52 -6.78
CA ALA A 138 10.69 -14.00 -5.68
C ALA A 138 11.41 -12.65 -5.97
N ALA A 139 11.81 -12.43 -7.22
CA ALA A 139 12.43 -11.19 -7.68
C ALA A 139 11.45 -10.01 -7.84
N GLU A 140 10.15 -10.23 -7.79
CA GLU A 140 9.10 -9.20 -7.76
C GLU A 140 8.48 -9.14 -6.36
N ARG A 141 8.76 -10.16 -5.54
CA ARG A 141 8.52 -10.10 -4.11
C ARG A 141 9.37 -9.06 -3.43
N CYS A 142 10.61 -8.90 -3.89
CA CYS A 142 11.59 -8.03 -3.25
C CYS A 142 12.59 -7.41 -4.23
N GLY A 143 12.57 -7.78 -5.50
CA GLY A 143 13.81 -7.80 -6.29
C GLY A 143 14.01 -6.69 -7.29
N THR A 144 13.20 -5.63 -7.30
CA THR A 144 13.70 -4.39 -7.89
C THR A 144 13.40 -3.21 -6.97
N SER A 145 14.44 -2.46 -6.63
CA SER A 145 14.34 -1.15 -5.98
C SER A 145 13.62 -0.11 -6.85
N SER A 146 13.03 -0.51 -7.98
CA SER A 146 12.30 0.32 -8.93
C SER A 146 10.80 0.11 -8.90
N THR A 147 10.28 -0.94 -8.25
CA THR A 147 8.84 -1.25 -8.25
C THR A 147 8.22 -1.02 -6.88
N ASN A 148 7.15 -0.22 -6.82
CA ASN A 148 6.35 -0.12 -5.60
C ASN A 148 5.44 -1.36 -5.48
N SER A 149 5.30 -1.88 -4.26
CA SER A 149 4.48 -3.06 -3.99
C SER A 149 3.55 -2.77 -2.83
N ILE A 150 2.30 -3.17 -3.01
CA ILE A 150 1.28 -3.10 -1.96
C ILE A 150 0.56 -4.44 -1.86
N ASP A 151 0.11 -4.77 -0.66
CA ASP A 151 -0.72 -5.94 -0.39
C ASP A 151 -2.04 -5.48 0.22
N LEU A 152 -3.09 -5.46 -0.59
CA LEU A 152 -4.39 -4.92 -0.22
C LEU A 152 -5.23 -5.98 0.48
N ASP A 153 -6.14 -5.52 1.34
CA ASP A 153 -7.21 -6.39 1.81
C ASP A 153 -7.98 -6.99 0.62
N GLU A 154 -8.22 -8.29 0.65
CA GLU A 154 -8.84 -9.01 -0.46
C GLU A 154 -10.22 -8.47 -0.83
N SER A 155 -10.94 -7.84 0.10
CA SER A 155 -12.23 -7.19 -0.20
C SER A 155 -12.09 -6.05 -1.22
N ALA A 156 -10.91 -5.40 -1.29
CA ALA A 156 -10.59 -4.38 -2.28
C ALA A 156 -10.55 -4.93 -3.71
N TYR A 157 -10.32 -6.23 -3.88
CA TYR A 157 -10.26 -6.87 -5.19
C TYR A 157 -11.56 -6.64 -5.98
N SER A 158 -12.69 -6.84 -5.31
CA SER A 158 -14.01 -6.67 -5.92
C SER A 158 -14.29 -5.23 -6.33
N ALA A 159 -13.84 -4.25 -5.55
CA ALA A 159 -13.98 -2.84 -5.90
C ALA A 159 -13.07 -2.44 -7.08
N LEU A 160 -11.87 -3.01 -7.16
CA LEU A 160 -10.90 -2.72 -8.21
C LEU A 160 -11.17 -3.42 -9.53
N THR A 161 -11.77 -4.62 -9.50
CA THR A 161 -11.92 -5.47 -10.69
C THR A 161 -13.37 -5.72 -11.09
N GLY A 162 -14.30 -5.63 -10.13
CA GLY A 162 -15.68 -6.11 -10.30
C GLY A 162 -15.86 -7.62 -10.09
N GLU A 163 -14.78 -8.34 -9.73
CA GLU A 163 -14.75 -9.80 -9.60
C GLU A 163 -14.47 -10.22 -8.15
N SER A 164 -14.87 -11.43 -7.76
CA SER A 164 -14.50 -11.98 -6.45
C SER A 164 -13.03 -12.38 -6.42
N PHE A 165 -12.37 -12.17 -5.28
CA PHE A 165 -11.02 -12.67 -5.07
C PHE A 165 -11.00 -14.21 -5.07
N GLY A 166 -9.95 -14.82 -5.64
CA GLY A 166 -9.74 -16.28 -5.63
C GLY A 166 -9.28 -16.91 -6.94
N SER A 167 -9.56 -16.31 -8.10
CA SER A 167 -9.14 -16.85 -9.42
C SER A 167 -8.46 -15.84 -10.34
N GLY A 168 -8.46 -14.57 -9.97
CA GLY A 168 -7.92 -13.50 -10.80
C GLY A 168 -6.44 -13.21 -10.50
N PRO A 169 -5.74 -12.54 -11.43
CA PRO A 169 -4.34 -12.19 -11.26
C PRO A 169 -4.15 -11.10 -10.19
N ASN A 170 -2.91 -10.94 -9.74
CA ASN A 170 -2.46 -9.69 -9.14
C ASN A 170 -2.67 -8.51 -10.11
N LEU A 171 -2.62 -7.27 -9.61
CA LEU A 171 -2.90 -6.10 -10.45
C LEU A 171 -1.65 -5.23 -10.66
N LEU A 172 -1.52 -4.68 -11.86
CA LEU A 172 -0.77 -3.45 -12.07
C LEU A 172 -1.62 -2.29 -11.55
N VAL A 173 -1.02 -1.38 -10.79
CA VAL A 173 -1.73 -0.26 -10.17
C VAL A 173 -0.99 1.06 -10.32
N SER A 174 -1.75 2.16 -10.29
CA SER A 174 -1.20 3.47 -9.96
C SER A 174 -1.51 3.82 -8.52
N ILE A 175 -0.56 4.44 -7.84
CA ILE A 175 -0.59 4.76 -6.42
C ILE A 175 -0.32 6.26 -6.27
N THR A 176 -1.29 6.99 -5.73
CA THR A 176 -1.19 8.45 -5.53
C THR A 176 -1.46 8.75 -4.05
N PRO A 177 -0.62 9.53 -3.36
CA PRO A 177 -0.94 10.00 -2.00
C PRO A 177 -2.33 10.62 -1.94
N SER A 178 -3.10 10.30 -0.91
CA SER A 178 -4.48 10.75 -0.75
C SER A 178 -4.83 10.96 0.72
N SER A 179 -5.91 11.67 0.96
CA SER A 179 -6.53 11.69 2.29
C SER A 179 -7.22 10.35 2.55
N CYS A 180 -7.16 9.91 3.81
CA CYS A 180 -8.23 9.12 4.36
C CYS A 180 -9.43 10.06 4.59
#